data_AF-A0A8T5DIH4-F1
#
_entry.id   AF-A0A8T5DIH4-F1
#
_cell.length_a   1.000
_cell.length_b   1.000
_cell.length_c   1.000
_cell.angle_alpha   90.00
_cell.angle_beta   90.00
_cell.angle_gamma   90.00
#
_symmetry.space_group_name_H-M   'P 1'
#
loop_
_entity.id
_entity.type
_entity.pdbx_description
1 polymer ?
#
loop_
_entity_poly.entity_id
_entity_poly.type
_entity_poly.pdbx_seq_one_letter_code
_entity_poly.pdbx_strand_id
1 'polypeptide(L)'
;MIKLKDLLYEVISWEDSQLNMMDSTMIPLSKKVVDVIVGDVDIPTFHVTDFKGLVNLKKLQGTSKALSTFTTTSQSNIGNLSGIRTDGGFLVHMIGKLKIASSDDIMSRPDETGMRWVSTEPQFSSSLTYLLNKASDSKIGDKIKGKMTFIFDDIIRKLKLKYKRNVHGLFSHLEDKDGNTLDKRGVKKVFNLYEKGVVKVIKTHQKQLNKHFGEPHPFTGDWWWNELVVDKIMVVDVLGYIEDMYYYDDEVFEDDYNSTEGKQKRKEIEKAKKMFGNKIEITNEPKDINKWISDRGGDAYF
;
A
#
# COMPACT_ATOMS: atom_id res chain seq x y z
N MET A 1 8.01 -22.10 -1.07
CA MET A 1 7.52 -20.89 -1.76
C MET A 1 6.83 -20.03 -0.71
N ILE A 2 7.38 -18.84 -0.39
CA ILE A 2 6.83 -17.98 0.67
C ILE A 2 5.59 -17.26 0.12
N LYS A 3 4.42 -17.40 0.75
CA LYS A 3 3.17 -16.78 0.28
C LYS A 3 3.13 -15.30 0.65
N LEU A 4 2.36 -14.49 -0.08
CA LEU A 4 2.21 -13.05 0.20
C LEU A 4 1.75 -12.81 1.65
N LYS A 5 0.81 -13.64 2.11
CA LYS A 5 0.31 -13.62 3.48
C LYS A 5 1.33 -13.88 4.58
N ASP A 6 2.46 -14.47 4.23
CA ASP A 6 3.53 -14.76 5.15
C ASP A 6 4.54 -13.57 5.25
N LEU A 7 4.41 -12.56 4.38
CA LEU A 7 5.39 -11.48 4.19
C LEU A 7 4.83 -10.06 4.35
N LEU A 8 3.52 -9.84 4.25
CA LEU A 8 2.91 -8.53 4.51
C LEU A 8 1.86 -8.75 5.59
N TYR A 9 2.05 -8.20 6.79
CA TYR A 9 1.10 -8.34 7.90
C TYR A 9 0.54 -6.98 8.34
N GLU A 10 0.48 -6.01 7.40
CA GLU A 10 -0.69 -5.14 7.36
C GLU A 10 -1.88 -6.10 7.25
N VAL A 11 -2.70 -6.27 8.29
CA VAL A 11 -3.83 -7.22 8.33
C VAL A 11 -4.45 -7.38 6.93
N ILE A 12 -4.25 -8.55 6.32
CA ILE A 12 -4.74 -8.93 5.00
C ILE A 12 -6.22 -9.25 5.13
N SER A 13 -7.02 -8.23 5.45
CA SER A 13 -8.47 -8.38 5.51
C SER A 13 -9.09 -8.26 4.11
N TRP A 14 -8.30 -7.97 3.05
CA TRP A 14 -8.85 -7.75 1.70
C TRP A 14 -7.90 -8.05 0.51
N GLU A 15 -7.00 -9.04 0.61
CA GLU A 15 -6.40 -9.61 -0.62
C GLU A 15 -7.52 -10.18 -1.50
N ASP A 16 -7.48 -9.90 -2.80
CA ASP A 16 -8.44 -10.45 -3.76
C ASP A 16 -7.72 -10.90 -5.03
N SER A 17 -8.37 -11.76 -5.81
CA SER A 17 -7.78 -12.27 -7.05
C SER A 17 -7.65 -11.15 -8.10
N GLN A 18 -6.62 -11.23 -8.96
CA GLN A 18 -6.49 -10.32 -10.11
C GLN A 18 -7.77 -10.19 -10.93
N LEU A 19 -8.53 -11.28 -11.02
CA LEU A 19 -9.77 -11.29 -11.78
C LEU A 19 -10.86 -10.46 -11.10
N ASN A 20 -11.04 -10.59 -9.78
CA ASN A 20 -11.99 -9.78 -9.02
C ASN A 20 -11.57 -8.31 -8.98
N MET A 21 -10.26 -8.03 -8.93
CA MET A 21 -9.75 -6.66 -9.06
C MET A 21 -10.13 -6.04 -10.42
N MET A 22 -10.02 -6.80 -11.51
CA MET A 22 -10.42 -6.35 -12.85
C MET A 22 -11.94 -6.20 -13.01
N ASP A 23 -12.73 -7.10 -12.43
CA ASP A 23 -14.20 -7.04 -12.42
C ASP A 23 -14.69 -5.81 -11.65
N SER A 24 -14.02 -5.49 -10.55
CA SER A 24 -14.19 -4.25 -9.79
C SER A 24 -13.59 -3.01 -10.49
N THR A 25 -13.12 -3.15 -11.73
CA THR A 25 -12.56 -2.08 -12.57
C THR A 25 -11.34 -1.36 -11.99
N MET A 26 -10.64 -1.97 -11.04
CA MET A 26 -9.49 -1.38 -10.37
C MET A 26 -8.30 -1.20 -11.33
N ILE A 27 -7.40 -0.28 -11.00
CA ILE A 27 -6.19 0.01 -11.78
C ILE A 27 -5.00 -0.74 -11.19
N PRO A 28 -4.33 -1.63 -11.94
CA PRO A 28 -3.15 -2.32 -11.46
C PRO A 28 -1.95 -1.38 -11.45
N LEU A 29 -1.19 -1.35 -10.35
CA LEU A 29 0.10 -0.66 -10.26
C LEU A 29 1.23 -1.48 -10.91
N SER A 30 0.96 -1.98 -12.11
CA SER A 30 1.91 -2.64 -12.99
C SER A 30 2.99 -1.67 -13.46
N LYS A 31 4.16 -2.19 -13.85
CA LYS A 31 5.24 -1.34 -14.38
C LYS A 31 4.76 -0.44 -15.54
N LYS A 32 3.95 -0.96 -16.47
CA LYS A 32 3.49 -0.18 -17.63
C LYS A 32 2.55 0.96 -17.25
N VAL A 33 1.76 0.80 -16.19
CA VAL A 33 0.89 1.86 -15.67
C VAL A 33 1.73 2.89 -14.90
N VAL A 34 2.60 2.42 -13.99
CA VAL A 34 3.48 3.27 -13.19
C VAL A 34 4.41 4.11 -14.05
N ASP A 35 5.00 3.54 -15.11
CA ASP A 35 5.89 4.27 -16.03
C ASP A 35 5.18 5.47 -16.71
N VAL A 36 3.84 5.44 -16.80
CA VAL A 36 3.05 6.55 -17.36
C VAL A 36 2.69 7.58 -16.30
N ILE A 37 2.33 7.16 -15.09
CA ILE A 37 1.89 8.06 -14.02
C ILE A 37 3.07 8.73 -13.32
N VAL A 38 4.06 7.93 -12.90
CA VAL A 38 5.19 8.33 -12.04
C VAL A 38 6.50 8.30 -12.82
N GLY A 39 6.78 7.21 -13.55
CA GLY A 39 8.10 6.93 -14.11
C GLY A 39 8.93 6.01 -13.20
N ASP A 40 10.25 6.21 -13.19
CA ASP A 40 11.20 5.46 -12.37
C ASP A 40 11.82 6.38 -11.32
N VAL A 41 11.17 6.46 -10.15
CA VAL A 41 11.53 7.39 -9.07
C VAL A 41 11.85 6.59 -7.81
N ASP A 42 13.06 6.78 -7.28
CA ASP A 42 13.41 6.34 -5.93
C ASP A 42 12.99 7.42 -4.92
N ILE A 43 12.41 7.00 -3.80
CA ILE A 43 11.88 7.94 -2.81
C ILE A 43 12.13 7.47 -1.38
N PRO A 44 12.57 8.37 -0.47
CA PRO A 44 12.54 8.07 0.95
C PRO A 44 11.09 7.97 1.42
N THR A 45 10.83 7.00 2.27
CA THR A 45 9.50 6.76 2.79
C THR A 45 9.56 6.04 4.13
N PHE A 46 8.45 6.08 4.85
CA PHE A 46 8.35 5.61 6.21
C PHE A 46 7.22 4.58 6.33
N HIS A 47 7.38 3.64 7.24
CA HIS A 47 6.36 2.67 7.56
C HIS A 47 6.40 2.33 9.05
N VAL A 48 5.24 2.35 9.69
CA VAL A 48 5.08 1.93 11.09
C VAL A 48 4.67 0.46 11.12
N THR A 49 5.36 -0.34 11.93
CA THR A 49 5.11 -1.78 12.00
C THR A 49 5.50 -2.38 13.36
N ASP A 50 5.13 -3.63 13.59
CA ASP A 50 5.57 -4.43 14.74
C ASP A 50 6.87 -5.21 14.43
N PHE A 51 7.38 -5.99 15.40
CA PHE A 51 8.59 -6.77 15.19
C PHE A 51 8.48 -7.82 14.07
N LYS A 52 7.31 -8.45 13.91
CA LYS A 52 7.08 -9.44 12.85
C LYS A 52 7.06 -8.77 11.49
N GLY A 53 6.41 -7.62 11.38
CA GLY A 53 6.42 -6.78 10.19
C GLY A 53 7.83 -6.31 9.85
N LEU A 54 8.64 -5.92 10.84
CA LEU A 54 10.05 -5.57 10.65
C LEU A 54 10.88 -6.75 10.09
N VAL A 55 10.70 -7.96 10.63
CA VAL A 55 11.31 -9.20 10.10
C VAL A 55 10.91 -9.43 8.64
N ASN A 56 9.66 -9.12 8.31
CA ASN A 56 9.10 -9.28 6.99
C ASN A 56 9.62 -8.23 5.99
N LEU A 57 9.74 -6.96 6.40
CA LEU A 57 10.36 -5.91 5.59
C LEU A 57 11.78 -6.30 5.19
N LYS A 58 12.56 -6.89 6.10
CA LYS A 58 13.91 -7.40 5.79
C LYS A 58 13.91 -8.43 4.65
N LYS A 59 12.89 -9.28 4.57
CA LYS A 59 12.72 -10.29 3.51
C LYS A 59 12.16 -9.71 2.20
N LEU A 60 11.43 -8.60 2.27
CA LEU A 60 10.82 -7.94 1.12
C LEU A 60 11.79 -7.06 0.34
N GLN A 61 12.96 -6.75 0.92
CA GLN A 61 13.94 -5.88 0.29
C GLN A 61 14.31 -6.33 -1.13
N GLY A 62 14.31 -5.38 -2.07
CA GLY A 62 14.60 -5.60 -3.49
C GLY A 62 13.54 -6.39 -4.27
N THR A 63 12.47 -6.88 -3.64
CA THR A 63 11.39 -7.61 -4.34
C THR A 63 10.38 -6.64 -4.98
N SER A 64 9.65 -7.09 -5.99
CA SER A 64 8.57 -6.29 -6.63
C SER A 64 7.25 -6.30 -5.86
N LYS A 65 7.23 -6.81 -4.62
CA LYS A 65 6.04 -6.76 -3.77
C LYS A 65 5.88 -5.35 -3.24
N ALA A 66 4.72 -4.76 -3.49
CA ALA A 66 4.47 -3.38 -3.13
C ALA A 66 4.02 -3.25 -1.66
N LEU A 67 4.44 -2.18 -1.01
CA LEU A 67 4.14 -1.83 0.38
C LEU A 67 3.45 -0.45 0.41
N SER A 68 2.49 -0.28 1.32
CA SER A 68 1.90 1.02 1.61
C SER A 68 2.74 1.73 2.66
N THR A 69 3.13 2.96 2.38
CA THR A 69 4.06 3.76 3.17
C THR A 69 3.59 5.21 3.16
N PHE A 70 4.31 6.08 3.87
CA PHE A 70 3.99 7.50 3.92
C PHE A 70 5.27 8.35 3.83
N THR A 71 5.11 9.62 3.54
CA THR A 71 6.15 10.66 3.73
C THR A 71 5.69 11.75 4.69
N THR A 72 4.37 11.89 4.88
CA THR A 72 3.80 12.90 5.77
C THR A 72 2.75 12.33 6.70
N THR A 73 2.73 12.78 7.94
CA THR A 73 1.75 12.39 8.98
C THR A 73 1.44 13.55 9.93
N SER A 74 0.36 13.47 10.71
CA SER A 74 0.17 14.35 11.87
C SER A 74 0.90 13.84 13.12
N GLN A 75 1.30 14.77 13.99
CA GLN A 75 1.98 14.48 15.26
C GLN A 75 1.11 13.61 16.19
N SER A 76 -0.20 13.88 16.24
CA SER A 76 -1.15 13.13 17.07
C SER A 76 -1.20 11.63 16.77
N ASN A 77 -0.81 11.21 15.56
CA ASN A 77 -0.89 9.81 15.13
C ASN A 77 0.43 9.05 15.26
N ILE A 78 1.56 9.73 15.07
CA ILE A 78 2.89 9.09 15.15
C ILE A 78 3.39 8.99 16.60
N GLY A 79 2.84 9.77 17.54
CA GLY A 79 3.33 9.92 18.92
C GLY A 79 3.56 8.61 19.68
N ASN A 80 2.76 7.56 19.40
CA ASN A 80 2.88 6.26 20.07
C ASN A 80 3.36 5.14 19.12
N LEU A 81 3.73 5.47 17.87
CA LEU A 81 3.98 4.51 16.78
C LEU A 81 2.92 3.40 16.70
N SER A 82 1.65 3.71 16.97
CA SER A 82 0.57 2.74 16.80
C SER A 82 0.42 2.48 15.30
N GLY A 83 0.74 1.26 14.88
CA GLY A 83 0.52 0.90 13.48
C GLY A 83 -0.97 0.83 13.22
N ILE A 84 -1.44 1.35 12.09
CA ILE A 84 -2.86 1.26 11.71
C ILE A 84 -3.36 -0.19 11.75
N ARG A 85 -2.46 -1.17 11.49
CA ARG A 85 -2.78 -2.59 11.41
C ARG A 85 -1.82 -3.51 12.18
N THR A 86 -0.97 -2.95 13.03
CA THR A 86 0.00 -3.72 13.81
C THR A 86 0.08 -3.10 15.20
N ASP A 87 0.53 -3.88 16.18
CA ASP A 87 0.81 -3.37 17.53
C ASP A 87 1.83 -2.21 17.51
N GLY A 88 2.61 -2.10 16.41
CA GLY A 88 3.44 -0.92 16.13
C GLY A 88 4.74 -0.91 16.91
N GLY A 89 5.26 0.28 17.20
CA GLY A 89 6.49 0.51 17.97
C GLY A 89 7.81 0.31 17.21
N PHE A 90 7.77 0.07 15.90
CA PHE A 90 8.91 0.30 15.02
C PHE A 90 8.52 1.25 13.90
N LEU A 91 9.31 2.30 13.70
CA LEU A 91 9.25 3.18 12.55
C LEU A 91 10.44 2.86 11.64
N VAL A 92 10.18 2.60 10.37
CA VAL A 92 11.20 2.15 9.43
C VAL A 92 11.34 3.17 8.32
N HIS A 93 12.54 3.72 8.17
CA HIS A 93 12.92 4.59 7.05
C HIS A 93 13.52 3.73 5.94
N MET A 94 12.99 3.88 4.74
CA MET A 94 13.33 3.07 3.58
C MET A 94 13.47 3.94 2.34
N ILE A 95 14.29 3.49 1.38
CA ILE A 95 14.19 3.95 -0.02
C ILE A 95 13.41 2.91 -0.80
N GLY A 96 12.41 3.33 -1.56
CA GLY A 96 11.64 2.44 -2.43
C GLY A 96 11.38 3.05 -3.80
N LYS A 97 11.01 2.21 -4.77
CA LYS A 97 10.57 2.63 -6.10
C LYS A 97 9.10 3.03 -6.04
N LEU A 98 8.82 4.31 -6.28
CA LEU A 98 7.47 4.85 -6.21
C LEU A 98 6.56 4.25 -7.30
N LYS A 99 5.39 3.76 -6.88
CA LYS A 99 4.34 3.23 -7.76
C LYS A 99 3.25 4.24 -7.98
N ILE A 100 2.84 4.88 -6.91
CA ILE A 100 1.84 5.94 -6.87
C ILE A 100 1.99 6.65 -5.53
N ALA A 101 1.76 7.96 -5.52
CA ALA A 101 1.63 8.75 -4.29
C ALA A 101 0.24 9.37 -4.26
N SER A 102 -0.27 9.74 -3.09
CA SER A 102 -1.49 10.53 -2.96
C SER A 102 -1.46 11.34 -1.69
N SER A 103 -2.10 12.52 -1.69
CA SER A 103 -2.24 13.36 -0.50
C SER A 103 -3.20 12.81 0.55
N ASP A 104 -3.89 11.71 0.23
CA ASP A 104 -4.86 11.02 1.08
C ASP A 104 -4.65 9.50 0.97
N ASP A 105 -5.28 8.73 1.85
CA ASP A 105 -5.28 7.27 1.76
C ASP A 105 -5.98 6.83 0.46
N ILE A 106 -5.34 5.96 -0.34
CA ILE A 106 -5.89 5.38 -1.57
C ILE A 106 -6.35 3.93 -1.40
N MET A 107 -6.29 3.41 -0.18
CA MET A 107 -6.73 2.07 0.22
C MET A 107 -6.26 0.99 -0.75
N SER A 108 -4.99 1.10 -1.15
CA SER A 108 -4.40 0.21 -2.15
C SER A 108 -4.47 -1.26 -1.71
N ARG A 109 -4.87 -2.15 -2.62
CA ARG A 109 -5.14 -3.56 -2.31
C ARG A 109 -4.20 -4.51 -3.03
N PRO A 110 -3.52 -5.44 -2.33
CA PRO A 110 -2.70 -6.44 -2.99
C PRO A 110 -3.55 -7.54 -3.65
N ASP A 111 -3.09 -8.03 -4.81
CA ASP A 111 -3.57 -9.27 -5.41
C ASP A 111 -2.77 -10.50 -4.94
N GLU A 112 -3.14 -11.70 -5.39
CA GLU A 112 -2.49 -12.97 -5.01
C GLU A 112 -1.02 -13.08 -5.46
N THR A 113 -0.55 -12.17 -6.31
CA THR A 113 0.85 -12.07 -6.77
C THR A 113 1.67 -11.07 -5.94
N GLY A 114 1.01 -10.22 -5.16
CA GLY A 114 1.61 -9.12 -4.39
C GLY A 114 1.68 -7.79 -5.13
N MET A 115 1.06 -7.66 -6.29
CA MET A 115 0.88 -6.38 -6.98
C MET A 115 -0.31 -5.64 -6.36
N ARG A 116 -0.14 -4.35 -6.06
CA ARG A 116 -1.23 -3.53 -5.52
C ARG A 116 -2.07 -2.89 -6.61
N TRP A 117 -3.34 -2.69 -6.32
CA TRP A 117 -4.36 -2.12 -7.18
C TRP A 117 -5.05 -0.95 -6.48
N VAL A 118 -5.45 0.05 -7.26
CA VAL A 118 -6.15 1.25 -6.75
C VAL A 118 -7.59 1.23 -7.25
N SER A 119 -8.52 1.51 -6.35
CA SER A 119 -9.95 1.48 -6.65
C SER A 119 -10.37 2.67 -7.52
N THR A 120 -11.28 2.44 -8.46
CA THR A 120 -11.98 3.48 -9.25
C THR A 120 -13.42 3.67 -8.81
N GLU A 121 -13.83 2.99 -7.74
CA GLU A 121 -15.20 2.99 -7.23
C GLU A 121 -15.47 4.23 -6.35
N PRO A 122 -16.26 5.22 -6.82
CA PRO A 122 -16.39 6.55 -6.19
C PRO A 122 -17.06 6.55 -4.82
N GLN A 123 -17.76 5.47 -4.46
CA GLN A 123 -18.34 5.27 -3.13
C GLN A 123 -17.28 5.15 -2.03
N PHE A 124 -16.03 4.85 -2.40
CA PHE A 124 -14.90 4.95 -1.48
C PHE A 124 -14.24 6.31 -1.66
N SER A 125 -14.18 7.10 -0.58
CA SER A 125 -13.50 8.40 -0.55
C SER A 125 -12.00 8.29 -0.84
N SER A 126 -11.41 7.11 -0.62
CA SER A 126 -10.04 6.75 -0.99
C SER A 126 -9.88 6.28 -2.44
N SER A 127 -10.92 6.26 -3.26
CA SER A 127 -10.78 5.85 -4.66
C SER A 127 -10.08 6.90 -5.50
N LEU A 128 -9.33 6.45 -6.51
CA LEU A 128 -8.72 7.32 -7.53
C LEU A 128 -9.77 8.24 -8.17
N THR A 129 -10.97 7.72 -8.42
CA THR A 129 -12.08 8.47 -9.02
C THR A 129 -12.51 9.61 -8.12
N TYR A 130 -12.77 9.33 -6.83
CA TYR A 130 -13.18 10.36 -5.87
C TYR A 130 -12.11 11.44 -5.75
N LEU A 131 -10.85 11.05 -5.53
CA LEU A 131 -9.74 11.99 -5.33
C LEU A 131 -9.48 12.87 -6.56
N LEU A 132 -9.53 12.28 -7.77
CA LEU A 132 -9.41 13.06 -9.01
C LEU A 132 -10.57 14.02 -9.24
N ASN A 133 -11.79 13.63 -8.89
CA ASN A 133 -12.95 14.49 -9.04
C ASN A 133 -12.95 15.59 -7.98
N LYS A 134 -12.48 15.31 -6.76
CA LYS A 134 -12.27 16.31 -5.70
C LYS A 134 -11.22 17.34 -6.12
N ALA A 135 -10.14 16.89 -6.75
CA ALA A 135 -9.02 17.74 -7.15
C ALA A 135 -9.18 18.42 -8.53
N SER A 136 -10.15 17.99 -9.35
CA SER A 136 -10.40 18.55 -10.68
C SER A 136 -11.89 18.78 -10.92
N ASP A 137 -12.27 20.00 -11.26
CA ASP A 137 -13.66 20.40 -11.60
C ASP A 137 -14.26 19.68 -12.83
N SER A 138 -13.56 18.70 -13.40
CA SER A 138 -13.79 18.15 -14.74
C SER A 138 -14.40 16.74 -14.79
N LYS A 139 -14.77 16.18 -13.62
CA LYS A 139 -15.25 14.79 -13.45
C LYS A 139 -14.38 13.76 -14.18
N ILE A 140 -13.06 13.95 -14.13
CA ILE A 140 -12.13 13.14 -14.92
C ILE A 140 -12.04 11.71 -14.40
N GLY A 141 -12.21 11.51 -13.08
CA GLY A 141 -12.28 10.21 -12.44
C GLY A 141 -13.42 9.37 -13.01
N ASP A 142 -14.60 9.96 -13.16
CA ASP A 142 -15.79 9.26 -13.71
C ASP A 142 -15.54 8.80 -15.16
N LYS A 143 -14.86 9.64 -15.96
CA LYS A 143 -14.48 9.29 -17.34
C LYS A 143 -13.47 8.16 -17.38
N ILE A 144 -12.50 8.13 -16.45
CA ILE A 144 -11.55 7.03 -16.31
C ILE A 144 -12.32 5.76 -15.95
N LYS A 145 -13.12 5.76 -14.87
CA LYS A 145 -13.93 4.62 -14.44
C LYS A 145 -14.77 4.05 -15.57
N GLY A 146 -15.55 4.87 -16.26
CA GLY A 146 -16.41 4.42 -17.37
C GLY A 146 -15.64 3.75 -18.50
N LYS A 147 -14.42 4.20 -18.81
CA LYS A 147 -13.53 3.52 -19.77
C LYS A 147 -13.00 2.20 -19.23
N MET A 148 -12.68 2.10 -17.93
CA MET A 148 -12.26 0.85 -17.29
C MET A 148 -13.37 -0.21 -17.34
N THR A 149 -14.60 0.17 -17.02
CA THR A 149 -15.80 -0.68 -17.15
C THR A 149 -15.95 -1.16 -18.59
N PHE A 150 -15.90 -0.26 -19.57
CA PHE A 150 -16.00 -0.62 -20.99
C PHE A 150 -14.91 -1.61 -21.43
N ILE A 151 -13.67 -1.43 -20.97
CA ILE A 151 -12.56 -2.34 -21.28
C ILE A 151 -12.85 -3.74 -20.74
N PHE A 152 -13.26 -3.86 -19.48
CA PHE A 152 -13.53 -5.14 -18.87
C PHE A 152 -14.72 -5.84 -19.55
N ASP A 153 -15.84 -5.13 -19.74
CA ASP A 153 -17.03 -5.64 -20.40
C ASP A 153 -16.74 -6.11 -21.84
N ASP A 154 -15.94 -5.36 -22.59
CA ASP A 154 -15.55 -5.72 -23.96
C ASP A 154 -14.69 -7.00 -23.99
N ILE A 155 -13.76 -7.16 -23.03
CA ILE A 155 -12.97 -8.38 -22.90
C ILE A 155 -13.90 -9.57 -22.59
N ILE A 156 -14.77 -9.43 -21.60
CA ILE A 156 -15.72 -10.47 -21.20
C ILE A 156 -16.66 -10.84 -22.36
N ARG A 157 -17.21 -9.86 -23.07
CA ARG A 157 -18.05 -10.06 -24.26
C ARG A 157 -17.31 -10.83 -25.36
N LYS A 158 -16.05 -10.48 -25.64
CA LYS A 158 -15.22 -11.19 -26.64
C LYS A 158 -14.92 -12.63 -26.22
N LEU A 159 -14.70 -12.87 -24.93
CA LEU A 159 -14.50 -14.22 -24.39
C LEU A 159 -15.80 -15.06 -24.49
N LYS A 160 -16.96 -14.48 -24.13
CA LYS A 160 -18.30 -15.10 -24.33
C LYS A 160 -18.47 -15.57 -25.78
N LEU A 161 -18.20 -14.69 -26.74
CA LEU A 161 -18.35 -14.98 -28.18
C LEU A 161 -17.37 -16.07 -28.65
N LYS A 162 -16.11 -16.02 -28.20
CA LYS A 162 -15.08 -16.98 -28.60
C LYS A 162 -15.35 -18.39 -28.07
N TYR A 163 -15.83 -18.51 -26.83
CA TYR A 163 -16.01 -19.81 -26.17
C TYR A 163 -17.47 -20.30 -26.16
N LYS A 164 -18.43 -19.50 -26.65
CA LYS A 164 -19.86 -19.81 -26.75
C LYS A 164 -20.49 -20.25 -25.40
N ARG A 165 -20.07 -19.64 -24.28
CA ARG A 165 -20.54 -19.97 -22.92
C ARG A 165 -20.99 -18.74 -22.14
N ASN A 166 -21.89 -18.94 -21.17
CA ASN A 166 -22.38 -17.90 -20.27
C ASN A 166 -21.30 -17.55 -19.23
N VAL A 167 -20.72 -16.35 -19.33
CA VAL A 167 -19.58 -15.94 -18.48
C VAL A 167 -20.01 -15.45 -17.08
N HIS A 168 -21.30 -15.39 -16.77
CA HIS A 168 -21.75 -15.00 -15.43
C HIS A 168 -21.50 -16.09 -14.36
N GLY A 169 -21.38 -17.36 -14.77
CA GLY A 169 -20.87 -18.46 -13.94
C GLY A 169 -19.36 -18.69 -14.06
N LEU A 170 -18.63 -17.83 -14.81
CA LEU A 170 -17.21 -18.01 -15.03
C LEU A 170 -16.45 -17.75 -13.72
N PHE A 171 -16.83 -16.76 -12.93
CA PHE A 171 -16.01 -16.29 -11.80
C PHE A 171 -15.99 -17.23 -10.58
N SER A 172 -16.98 -18.13 -10.44
CA SER A 172 -16.91 -19.21 -9.45
C SER A 172 -16.12 -20.41 -9.95
N HIS A 173 -16.17 -20.77 -11.24
CA HIS A 173 -15.32 -21.79 -11.87
C HIS A 173 -15.16 -21.52 -13.38
N LEU A 174 -14.02 -20.94 -13.80
CA LEU A 174 -13.82 -20.46 -15.18
C LEU A 174 -13.52 -21.62 -16.17
N GLU A 175 -14.41 -22.57 -16.42
CA GLU A 175 -14.07 -23.81 -17.16
C GLU A 175 -13.91 -23.67 -18.69
N ASP A 176 -12.84 -24.26 -19.25
CA ASP A 176 -12.66 -24.54 -20.68
C ASP A 176 -13.55 -25.69 -21.17
N LYS A 177 -13.52 -26.00 -22.47
CA LYS A 177 -14.47 -26.89 -23.16
C LYS A 177 -14.64 -28.26 -22.50
N ASP A 178 -13.65 -28.70 -21.73
CA ASP A 178 -13.57 -30.00 -21.05
C ASP A 178 -13.83 -29.90 -19.53
N GLY A 179 -14.23 -28.73 -19.02
CA GLY A 179 -14.51 -28.53 -17.60
C GLY A 179 -13.32 -28.02 -16.77
N ASN A 180 -12.25 -27.48 -17.37
CA ASN A 180 -11.07 -27.05 -16.61
C ASN A 180 -11.07 -25.54 -16.32
N THR A 181 -11.11 -25.15 -15.04
CA THR A 181 -10.97 -23.76 -14.56
C THR A 181 -9.83 -23.03 -15.29
N LEU A 182 -9.99 -21.75 -15.65
CA LEU A 182 -8.94 -20.96 -16.31
C LEU A 182 -7.70 -21.09 -15.46
N ASP A 183 -6.73 -21.81 -15.98
CA ASP A 183 -5.46 -21.95 -15.32
C ASP A 183 -4.79 -20.56 -15.18
N LYS A 184 -3.70 -20.49 -14.43
CA LYS A 184 -2.93 -19.24 -14.26
C LYS A 184 -2.58 -18.55 -15.60
N ARG A 185 -2.54 -19.28 -16.73
CA ARG A 185 -2.29 -18.72 -18.07
C ARG A 185 -3.52 -18.01 -18.63
N GLY A 186 -4.72 -18.51 -18.33
CA GLY A 186 -5.99 -17.87 -18.64
C GLY A 186 -6.14 -16.50 -18.00
N VAL A 187 -6.01 -16.43 -16.67
CA VAL A 187 -6.07 -15.16 -15.90
C VAL A 187 -5.03 -14.17 -16.41
N LYS A 188 -3.79 -14.62 -16.63
CA LYS A 188 -2.71 -13.78 -17.18
C LYS A 188 -3.05 -13.19 -18.56
N LYS A 189 -3.74 -13.93 -19.43
CA LYS A 189 -4.18 -13.41 -20.74
C LYS A 189 -5.23 -12.30 -20.59
N VAL A 190 -6.21 -12.49 -19.70
CA VAL A 190 -7.22 -11.47 -19.39
C VAL A 190 -6.56 -10.22 -18.81
N PHE A 191 -5.68 -10.41 -17.83
CA PHE A 191 -4.88 -9.34 -17.23
C PHE A 191 -4.10 -8.54 -18.28
N ASN A 192 -3.38 -9.20 -19.18
CA ASN A 192 -2.61 -8.50 -20.22
C ASN A 192 -3.49 -7.66 -21.17
N LEU A 193 -4.69 -8.14 -21.49
CA LEU A 193 -5.65 -7.38 -22.31
C LEU A 193 -6.21 -6.18 -21.56
N TYR A 194 -6.56 -6.39 -20.28
CA TYR A 194 -7.04 -5.34 -19.40
C TYR A 194 -5.98 -4.27 -19.20
N GLU A 195 -4.76 -4.64 -18.77
CA GLU A 195 -3.60 -3.75 -18.59
C GLU A 195 -3.34 -2.91 -19.84
N LYS A 196 -3.39 -3.51 -21.04
CA LYS A 196 -3.24 -2.78 -22.30
C LYS A 196 -4.31 -1.69 -22.48
N GLY A 197 -5.55 -1.99 -22.13
CA GLY A 197 -6.65 -1.02 -22.12
C GLY A 197 -6.40 0.08 -21.10
N VAL A 198 -6.07 -0.30 -19.86
CA VAL A 198 -5.77 0.64 -18.75
C VAL A 198 -4.69 1.63 -19.17
N VAL A 199 -3.54 1.14 -19.68
CA VAL A 199 -2.43 2.00 -20.13
C VAL A 199 -2.90 3.03 -21.16
N LYS A 200 -3.81 2.68 -22.07
CA LYS A 200 -4.36 3.64 -23.04
C LYS A 200 -5.20 4.72 -22.37
N VAL A 201 -6.01 4.35 -21.38
CA VAL A 201 -6.82 5.30 -20.60
C VAL A 201 -5.93 6.24 -19.81
N ILE A 202 -4.98 5.69 -19.05
CA ILE A 202 -4.01 6.43 -18.23
C ILE A 202 -3.19 7.39 -19.09
N LYS A 203 -2.69 6.98 -20.27
CA LYS A 203 -1.99 7.88 -21.20
C LYS A 203 -2.84 9.06 -21.67
N THR A 204 -4.14 8.86 -21.85
CA THR A 204 -5.06 9.93 -22.26
C THR A 204 -5.23 10.99 -21.17
N HIS A 205 -5.05 10.62 -19.90
CA HIS A 205 -5.24 11.47 -18.73
C HIS A 205 -3.94 11.66 -17.93
N GLN A 206 -2.78 11.45 -18.59
CA GLN A 206 -1.48 11.36 -17.93
C GLN A 206 -1.15 12.61 -17.12
N LYS A 207 -1.38 13.81 -17.70
CA LYS A 207 -1.04 15.08 -17.04
C LYS A 207 -1.79 15.24 -15.72
N GLN A 208 -3.09 14.89 -15.69
CA GLN A 208 -3.90 14.99 -14.48
C GLN A 208 -3.51 13.94 -13.45
N LEU A 209 -3.26 12.70 -13.90
CA LEU A 209 -2.84 11.61 -13.02
C LEU A 209 -1.46 11.88 -12.41
N ASN A 210 -0.50 12.33 -13.20
CA ASN A 210 0.83 12.70 -12.72
C ASN A 210 0.76 13.89 -11.74
N LYS A 211 -0.06 14.91 -12.02
CA LYS A 211 -0.23 16.07 -11.12
C LYS A 211 -0.72 15.70 -9.72
N HIS A 212 -1.53 14.64 -9.59
CA HIS A 212 -2.17 14.27 -8.31
C HIS A 212 -1.61 13.00 -7.68
N PHE A 213 -0.90 12.19 -8.47
CA PHE A 213 -0.39 10.90 -8.00
C PHE A 213 1.02 10.53 -8.46
N GLY A 214 1.68 11.44 -9.18
CA GLY A 214 3.03 11.24 -9.73
C GLY A 214 4.14 11.47 -8.71
N GLU A 215 3.87 12.27 -7.68
CA GLU A 215 4.82 12.67 -6.65
C GLU A 215 4.11 12.81 -5.29
N PRO A 216 4.82 12.73 -4.16
CA PRO A 216 4.21 12.99 -2.87
C PRO A 216 3.69 14.40 -2.80
N HIS A 217 2.50 14.51 -2.23
CA HIS A 217 1.91 15.78 -1.85
C HIS A 217 1.84 15.84 -0.33
N PRO A 218 1.93 17.06 0.25
CA PRO A 218 1.54 17.25 1.64
C PRO A 218 0.16 16.68 1.85
N PHE A 219 -0.07 16.15 3.04
CA PHE A 219 -1.37 15.63 3.43
C PHE A 219 -2.45 16.73 3.31
N THR A 220 -3.54 16.43 2.62
CA THR A 220 -4.69 17.35 2.43
C THR A 220 -6.05 16.68 2.70
N GLY A 221 -6.02 15.45 3.22
CA GLY A 221 -7.19 14.58 3.38
C GLY A 221 -7.90 14.76 4.72
N ASP A 222 -8.82 13.83 5.00
CA ASP A 222 -9.46 13.68 6.32
C ASP A 222 -8.76 12.63 7.21
N TRP A 223 -7.86 11.84 6.62
CA TRP A 223 -7.13 10.76 7.30
C TRP A 223 -5.85 11.27 7.96
N TRP A 224 -4.94 10.41 8.38
CA TRP A 224 -3.83 10.81 9.26
C TRP A 224 -2.45 10.78 8.61
N TRP A 225 -2.38 10.21 7.41
CA TRP A 225 -1.17 9.94 6.65
C TRP A 225 -1.46 10.21 5.17
N ASN A 226 -0.47 10.67 4.43
CA ASN A 226 -0.52 10.51 2.98
C ASN A 226 -0.21 9.04 2.63
N GLU A 227 -0.68 8.53 1.47
CA GLU A 227 -0.32 7.18 1.04
C GLU A 227 0.68 7.23 -0.13
N LEU A 228 1.81 6.56 0.06
CA LEU A 228 2.70 6.13 -1.01
C LEU A 228 2.59 4.62 -1.14
N VAL A 229 2.60 4.14 -2.37
CA VAL A 229 2.86 2.73 -2.63
C VAL A 229 4.23 2.60 -3.26
N VAL A 230 5.10 1.80 -2.66
CA VAL A 230 6.47 1.57 -3.13
C VAL A 230 6.76 0.09 -3.34
N ASP A 231 7.59 -0.26 -4.32
CA ASP A 231 8.19 -1.60 -4.43
C ASP A 231 9.72 -1.54 -4.34
N LYS A 232 10.38 -2.71 -4.35
CA LYS A 232 11.85 -2.83 -4.27
C LYS A 232 12.47 -2.04 -3.12
N ILE A 233 11.80 -2.07 -1.97
CA ILE A 233 12.21 -1.32 -0.78
C ILE A 233 13.61 -1.73 -0.33
N MET A 234 14.32 -0.81 0.31
CA MET A 234 15.58 -1.03 0.99
C MET A 234 15.53 -0.30 2.34
N VAL A 235 15.72 -1.04 3.43
CA VAL A 235 15.72 -0.49 4.79
C VAL A 235 17.02 0.28 5.03
N VAL A 236 16.86 1.57 5.31
CA VAL A 236 17.96 2.49 5.64
C VAL A 236 18.18 2.48 7.13
N ASP A 237 17.17 2.92 7.89
CA ASP A 237 17.20 3.07 9.35
C ASP A 237 15.91 2.55 9.99
N VAL A 238 16.00 2.22 11.28
CA VAL A 238 14.88 1.77 12.11
C VAL A 238 14.90 2.57 13.41
N LEU A 239 13.75 3.06 13.84
CA LEU A 239 13.54 3.59 15.18
C LEU A 239 12.64 2.63 15.95
N GLY A 240 13.15 2.07 17.05
CA GLY A 240 12.34 1.34 18.01
C GLY A 240 11.83 2.28 19.10
N TYR A 241 10.53 2.22 19.38
CA TYR A 241 9.93 2.96 20.49
C TYR A 241 9.69 2.02 21.68
N ILE A 242 10.17 2.44 22.85
CA ILE A 242 9.85 1.81 24.14
C ILE A 242 9.04 2.82 24.93
N GLU A 243 7.78 2.51 25.15
CA GLU A 243 7.00 3.23 26.15
C GLU A 243 7.49 2.77 27.52
N ASP A 244 8.38 3.55 28.14
CA ASP A 244 8.98 3.18 29.42
C ASP A 244 8.01 3.42 30.59
N MET A 245 7.09 4.39 30.48
CA MET A 245 6.20 4.83 31.55
C MET A 245 4.92 5.48 30.98
N TYR A 246 3.77 5.20 31.57
CA TYR A 246 2.56 6.03 31.41
C TYR A 246 2.49 7.04 32.56
N TYR A 247 2.19 8.29 32.23
CA TYR A 247 1.92 9.35 33.20
C TYR A 247 0.41 9.51 33.36
N TYR A 248 -0.09 9.36 34.58
CA TYR A 248 -1.44 9.77 34.95
C TYR A 248 -1.30 10.78 36.09
N ASP A 249 -1.73 12.02 35.86
CA ASP A 249 -1.72 13.08 36.89
C ASP A 249 -0.32 13.30 37.53
N ASP A 250 0.73 13.38 36.69
CA ASP A 250 2.15 13.52 37.09
C ASP A 250 2.73 12.37 37.94
N GLU A 251 2.00 11.27 38.12
CA GLU A 251 2.50 10.03 38.75
C GLU A 251 3.02 9.03 37.70
N VAL A 252 4.21 8.47 38.00
CA VAL A 252 4.84 7.40 37.22
C VAL A 252 4.28 6.06 37.68
N PHE A 253 3.57 5.35 36.80
CA PHE A 253 3.14 3.98 37.06
C PHE A 253 4.14 2.99 36.41
N GLU A 254 4.85 2.21 37.24
CA GLU A 254 5.81 1.17 36.83
C GLU A 254 5.17 -0.04 36.11
N ASP A 255 3.84 -0.05 35.94
CA ASP A 255 3.08 -1.24 35.58
C ASP A 255 3.46 -1.80 34.21
N ASP A 256 3.83 -0.97 33.22
CA ASP A 256 4.21 -1.48 31.90
C ASP A 256 5.67 -1.87 31.72
N TYR A 257 6.60 -1.27 32.48
CA TYR A 257 7.98 -1.71 32.41
C TYR A 257 8.10 -3.16 32.87
N ASN A 258 7.47 -3.52 33.99
CA ASN A 258 7.52 -4.87 34.54
C ASN A 258 6.41 -5.80 34.01
N SER A 259 5.47 -5.29 33.22
CA SER A 259 4.43 -6.10 32.57
C SER A 259 5.03 -7.16 31.65
N THR A 260 4.23 -8.18 31.36
CA THR A 260 4.56 -9.19 30.35
C THR A 260 4.79 -8.56 28.98
N GLU A 261 4.05 -7.49 28.67
CA GLU A 261 4.08 -6.79 27.39
C GLU A 261 5.34 -5.93 27.24
N GLY A 262 5.70 -5.12 28.24
CA GLY A 262 6.97 -4.38 28.22
C GLY A 262 8.20 -5.30 28.16
N LYS A 263 8.18 -6.42 28.90
CA LYS A 263 9.23 -7.45 28.80
C LYS A 263 9.32 -8.05 27.38
N GLN A 264 8.20 -8.26 26.71
CA GLN A 264 8.16 -8.75 25.35
C GLN A 264 8.70 -7.71 24.36
N LYS A 265 8.29 -6.44 24.48
CA LYS A 265 8.77 -5.34 23.63
C LYS A 265 10.29 -5.17 23.71
N ARG A 266 10.87 -5.22 24.91
CA ARG A 266 12.33 -5.17 25.10
C ARG A 266 13.04 -6.35 24.43
N LYS A 267 12.49 -7.57 24.51
CA LYS A 267 13.03 -8.73 23.79
C LYS A 267 12.98 -8.55 22.28
N GLU A 268 11.93 -7.94 21.75
CA GLU A 268 11.79 -7.64 20.32
C GLU A 268 12.81 -6.60 19.86
N ILE A 269 13.04 -5.56 20.65
CA ILE A 269 14.08 -4.57 20.38
C ILE A 269 15.47 -5.19 20.40
N GLU A 270 15.78 -6.05 21.37
CA GLU A 270 17.07 -6.75 21.37
C GLU A 270 17.26 -7.66 20.16
N LYS A 271 16.18 -8.29 19.67
CA LYS A 271 16.22 -9.05 18.41
C LYS A 271 16.40 -8.11 17.20
N ALA A 272 15.75 -6.95 17.20
CA ALA A 272 15.88 -5.94 16.15
C ALA A 272 17.31 -5.36 16.09
N LYS A 273 17.93 -5.06 17.24
CA LYS A 273 19.35 -4.68 17.36
C LYS A 273 20.28 -5.73 16.75
N LYS A 274 20.08 -7.00 17.05
CA LYS A 274 20.84 -8.08 16.41
C LYS A 274 20.62 -8.15 14.90
N MET A 275 19.43 -7.75 14.42
CA MET A 275 19.05 -7.86 13.02
C MET A 275 19.54 -6.69 12.15
N PHE A 276 19.57 -5.49 12.70
CA PHE A 276 19.85 -4.23 12.00
C PHE A 276 21.16 -3.55 12.44
N GLY A 277 21.75 -3.99 13.55
CA GLY A 277 23.02 -3.47 14.06
C GLY A 277 22.96 -1.96 14.28
N ASN A 278 23.87 -1.22 13.67
CA ASN A 278 23.97 0.23 13.82
C ASN A 278 22.86 1.01 13.11
N LYS A 279 21.97 0.34 12.36
CA LYS A 279 20.83 0.98 11.69
C LYS A 279 19.61 1.18 12.60
N ILE A 280 19.63 0.65 13.82
CA ILE A 280 18.51 0.83 14.76
C ILE A 280 18.88 1.81 15.87
N GLU A 281 18.03 2.82 16.02
CA GLU A 281 17.99 3.76 17.14
C GLU A 281 16.81 3.41 18.05
N ILE A 282 16.89 3.76 19.33
CA ILE A 282 15.82 3.53 20.30
C ILE A 282 15.48 4.85 20.97
N THR A 283 14.18 5.13 21.10
CA THR A 283 13.68 6.28 21.88
C THR A 283 12.52 5.84 22.76
N ASN A 284 12.31 6.60 23.83
CA ASN A 284 11.16 6.55 24.72
C ASN A 284 10.41 7.89 24.76
N GLU A 285 10.76 8.82 23.87
CA GLU A 285 10.25 10.19 23.86
C GLU A 285 9.55 10.47 22.52
N PRO A 286 8.22 10.71 22.50
CA PRO A 286 7.48 10.97 21.27
C PRO A 286 8.04 12.11 20.40
N LYS A 287 8.60 13.15 21.03
CA LYS A 287 9.23 14.30 20.34
C LYS A 287 10.41 13.89 19.46
N ASP A 288 11.14 12.84 19.84
CA ASP A 288 12.29 12.36 19.08
C ASP A 288 11.84 11.71 17.77
N ILE A 289 10.64 11.13 17.74
CA ILE A 289 10.09 10.48 16.54
C ILE A 289 9.89 11.50 15.41
N ASN A 290 9.33 12.67 15.72
CA ASN A 290 9.13 13.73 14.73
C ASN A 290 10.46 14.22 14.17
N LYS A 291 11.41 14.50 15.06
CA LYS A 291 12.76 14.92 14.65
C LYS A 291 13.40 13.84 13.77
N TRP A 292 13.27 12.57 14.15
CA TRP A 292 13.83 11.43 13.42
C TRP A 292 13.26 11.30 11.99
N ILE A 293 11.96 11.58 11.81
CA ILE A 293 11.31 11.65 10.49
C ILE A 293 11.83 12.83 9.67
N SER A 294 11.86 14.03 10.26
CA SER A 294 12.29 15.25 9.58
C SER A 294 13.76 15.20 9.15
N ASP A 295 14.66 14.66 10.00
CA ASP A 295 16.07 14.46 9.68
C ASP A 295 16.27 13.53 8.46
N ARG A 296 15.25 12.73 8.12
CA ARG A 296 15.24 11.75 7.02
C ARG A 296 14.37 12.18 5.83
N GLY A 297 13.95 13.45 5.80
CA GLY A 297 13.22 14.03 4.67
C GLY A 297 11.72 13.70 4.63
N GLY A 298 11.17 13.18 5.73
CA GLY A 298 9.72 13.14 5.93
C GLY A 298 9.19 14.39 6.62
N ASP A 299 7.88 14.48 6.76
CA ASP A 299 7.25 15.59 7.46
C ASP A 299 6.17 15.14 8.46
N ALA A 300 6.33 15.51 9.72
CA ALA A 300 5.37 15.22 10.77
C ALA A 300 4.81 16.55 11.27
N TYR A 301 3.68 16.98 10.70
CA TYR A 301 3.10 18.30 10.95
C TYR A 301 2.25 18.30 12.24
N PHE A 302 2.14 19.47 12.85
CA PHE A 302 1.34 19.76 14.05
C PHE A 302 -0.16 19.69 13.78
#